data_AF-A0A3N4TZ02-F1
#
_entry.id   AF-A0A3N4TZ02-F1
#
_cell.length_a   1.000
_cell.length_b   1.000
_cell.length_c   1.000
_cell.angle_alpha   90.00
_cell.angle_beta   90.00
_cell.angle_gamma   90.00
#
_symmetry.space_group_name_H-M   'P 1'
#
loop_
_entity.id
_entity.type
_entity.pdbx_description
1 polymer ?
#
loop_
_entity_poly.entity_id
_entity_poly.type
_entity_poly.pdbx_seq_one_letter_code
_entity_poly.pdbx_strand_id
1 'polypeptide(L)'
;MDHATLATLRDRHPAWRLLASMHAPLVASFLHRVFVAPNVRTMSEADLAEALEDELYALREQLGPEAYPKKAQDYLNDWAAPDKGWLRKFYKPGTDEAQFDLTPATEKAIAWLAQLTERPFVGTESRLLTLFALLEQISAGTEADPIKRVADLRQKRDALDAEIARVLAGDVPLLDDTAVKDRFQQFQQLARELLADFREVEHNFRQLDRKVREKIALWEGSKGALLDEIMGERDAIGDSDQGRSFRAFWDFLMSSRRQEELSERLDQVLALPAVVALKPEPRLRRVHHDWLEAGEHTQRTVAQLSQQLRRFLDDRAFLENRLRQG
;
A
#
# COMPACT_ATOMS: atom_id res chain seq x y z
N MET A 1 13.49 -6.93 -12.56
CA MET A 1 13.13 -6.47 -13.92
C MET A 1 14.34 -5.79 -14.52
N ASP A 2 14.65 -6.04 -15.79
CA ASP A 2 15.75 -5.40 -16.50
C ASP A 2 15.27 -4.20 -17.33
N HIS A 3 16.21 -3.41 -17.86
CA HIS A 3 15.92 -2.22 -18.64
C HIS A 3 15.08 -2.53 -19.89
N ALA A 4 15.38 -3.61 -20.61
CA ALA A 4 14.68 -3.97 -21.84
C ALA A 4 13.20 -4.32 -21.59
N THR A 5 12.92 -5.04 -20.49
CA THR A 5 11.55 -5.33 -20.05
C THR A 5 10.80 -4.03 -19.73
N LEU A 6 11.43 -3.11 -19.00
CA LEU A 6 10.81 -1.84 -18.62
C LEU A 6 10.57 -0.92 -19.83
N ALA A 7 11.49 -0.88 -20.81
CA ALA A 7 11.29 -0.14 -22.05
C ALA A 7 10.09 -0.68 -22.84
N THR A 8 9.98 -2.00 -22.95
CA THR A 8 8.84 -2.66 -23.61
C THR A 8 7.52 -2.36 -22.89
N LEU A 9 7.50 -2.39 -21.55
CA LEU A 9 6.32 -2.06 -20.76
C LEU A 9 5.93 -0.59 -20.92
N ARG A 10 6.89 0.34 -20.91
CA ARG A 10 6.63 1.76 -21.15
C ARG A 10 5.98 2.00 -22.52
N ASP A 11 6.45 1.29 -23.54
CA ASP A 11 5.99 1.47 -24.92
C ASP A 11 4.64 0.80 -25.21
N ARG A 12 4.34 -0.32 -24.52
CA ARG A 12 3.20 -1.19 -24.87
C ARG A 12 2.14 -1.33 -23.80
N HIS A 13 2.47 -1.16 -22.52
CA HIS A 13 1.51 -1.40 -21.44
C HIS A 13 0.55 -0.20 -21.30
N PRO A 14 -0.77 -0.38 -21.47
CA PRO A 14 -1.75 0.71 -21.45
C PRO A 14 -1.68 1.60 -20.21
N ALA A 15 -1.47 0.99 -19.03
CA ALA A 15 -1.31 1.71 -17.77
C ALA A 15 -0.13 2.70 -17.81
N TRP A 16 1.05 2.27 -18.28
CA TRP A 16 2.22 3.15 -18.32
C TRP A 16 2.05 4.22 -19.39
N ARG A 17 1.48 3.87 -20.55
CA ARG A 17 1.15 4.86 -21.58
C ARG A 17 0.15 5.90 -21.10
N LEU A 18 -0.81 5.53 -20.25
CA LEU A 18 -1.71 6.48 -19.59
C LEU A 18 -0.93 7.41 -18.69
N LEU A 19 -0.13 6.87 -17.76
CA LEU A 19 0.64 7.66 -16.80
C LEU A 19 1.68 8.58 -17.47
N ALA A 20 2.20 8.20 -18.64
CA ALA A 20 3.12 9.01 -19.44
C ALA A 20 2.40 10.04 -20.35
N SER A 21 1.07 10.00 -20.44
CA SER A 21 0.30 10.90 -21.30
C SER A 21 0.20 12.30 -20.69
N MET A 22 0.30 13.34 -21.53
CA MET A 22 0.01 14.72 -21.12
C MET A 22 -1.45 14.92 -20.71
N HIS A 23 -2.35 14.03 -21.11
CA HIS A 23 -3.76 14.05 -20.71
C HIS A 23 -4.04 13.15 -19.50
N ALA A 24 -3.02 12.58 -18.85
CA ALA A 24 -3.20 11.70 -17.69
C ALA A 24 -4.09 12.30 -16.60
N PRO A 25 -3.98 13.60 -16.23
CA PRO A 25 -4.86 14.18 -15.20
C PRO A 25 -6.33 14.12 -15.59
N LEU A 26 -6.70 14.56 -16.80
CA LEU A 26 -8.07 14.50 -17.32
C LEU A 26 -8.59 13.06 -17.35
N VAL A 27 -7.82 12.15 -17.96
CA VAL A 27 -8.25 10.76 -18.15
C VAL A 27 -8.45 10.08 -16.80
N ALA A 28 -7.48 10.21 -15.89
CA ALA A 28 -7.53 9.56 -14.59
C ALA A 28 -8.63 10.14 -13.69
N SER A 29 -8.77 11.47 -13.61
CA SER A 29 -9.79 12.11 -12.76
C SER A 29 -11.19 11.76 -13.23
N PHE A 30 -11.45 11.87 -14.54
CA PHE A 30 -12.74 11.58 -15.14
C PHE A 30 -13.13 10.10 -15.00
N LEU A 31 -12.25 9.18 -15.40
CA LEU A 31 -12.54 7.74 -15.32
C LEU A 31 -12.63 7.24 -13.88
N HIS A 32 -11.87 7.82 -12.95
CA HIS A 32 -12.04 7.54 -11.53
C HIS A 32 -13.43 7.97 -11.05
N ARG A 33 -13.87 9.20 -11.38
CA ARG A 33 -15.18 9.73 -10.98
C ARG A 33 -16.35 8.93 -11.56
N VAL A 34 -16.25 8.47 -12.80
CA VAL A 34 -17.37 7.84 -13.50
C VAL A 34 -17.44 6.31 -13.29
N PHE A 35 -16.31 5.61 -13.23
CA PHE A 35 -16.26 4.15 -13.11
C PHE A 35 -15.84 3.68 -11.71
N VAL A 36 -14.71 4.19 -11.21
CA VAL A 36 -14.05 3.60 -10.02
C VAL A 36 -14.75 3.99 -8.72
N ALA A 37 -14.93 5.29 -8.47
CA ALA A 37 -15.55 5.80 -7.26
C ALA A 37 -17.00 5.30 -7.04
N PRO A 38 -17.89 5.32 -8.06
CA PRO A 38 -19.24 4.76 -7.93
C PRO A 38 -19.32 3.25 -8.20
N ASN A 39 -18.20 2.59 -8.56
CA ASN A 39 -18.14 1.17 -8.93
C ASN A 39 -19.11 0.78 -10.07
N VAL A 40 -19.19 1.62 -11.09
CA VAL A 40 -19.96 1.36 -12.32
C VAL A 40 -19.12 0.46 -13.23
N ARG A 41 -19.70 -0.64 -13.72
CA ARG A 41 -19.01 -1.59 -14.60
C ARG A 41 -19.12 -1.25 -16.07
N THR A 42 -20.25 -0.71 -16.50
CA THR A 42 -20.49 -0.37 -17.90
C THR A 42 -21.33 0.89 -17.99
N MET A 43 -21.09 1.70 -19.02
CA MET A 43 -21.83 2.93 -19.29
C MET A 43 -22.14 3.04 -20.78
N SER A 44 -23.30 3.61 -21.13
CA SER A 44 -23.64 3.87 -22.54
C SER A 44 -22.70 4.93 -23.13
N GLU A 45 -22.47 4.89 -24.45
CA GLU A 45 -21.69 5.92 -25.14
C GLU A 45 -22.29 7.31 -24.96
N ALA A 46 -23.63 7.42 -25.00
CA ALA A 46 -24.33 8.69 -24.87
C ALA A 46 -24.09 9.32 -23.50
N ASP A 47 -24.34 8.56 -22.41
CA ASP A 47 -24.19 9.08 -21.05
C ASP A 47 -22.72 9.42 -20.75
N LEU A 48 -21.79 8.57 -21.22
CA LEU A 48 -20.36 8.78 -20.98
C LEU A 48 -19.83 10.00 -21.74
N ALA A 49 -20.31 10.22 -22.97
CA ALA A 49 -19.96 11.40 -23.77
C ALA A 49 -20.51 12.68 -23.16
N GLU A 50 -21.77 12.66 -22.67
CA GLU A 50 -22.37 13.80 -21.97
C GLU A 50 -21.57 14.15 -20.71
N ALA A 51 -21.30 13.16 -19.85
CA ALA A 51 -20.53 13.37 -18.62
C ALA A 51 -19.11 13.90 -18.87
N LEU A 52 -18.48 13.50 -19.99
CA LEU A 52 -17.15 13.99 -20.37
C LEU A 52 -17.23 15.41 -20.95
N GLU A 53 -18.27 15.74 -21.72
CA GLU A 53 -18.42 17.09 -22.27
C GLU A 53 -18.60 18.12 -21.14
N ASP A 54 -19.37 17.79 -20.09
CA ASP A 54 -19.50 18.61 -18.89
C ASP A 54 -18.14 18.84 -18.19
N GLU A 55 -17.33 17.80 -18.06
CA GLU A 55 -15.99 17.89 -17.46
C GLU A 55 -15.06 18.76 -18.32
N LEU A 56 -15.07 18.56 -19.64
CA LEU A 56 -14.28 19.36 -20.57
C LEU A 56 -14.69 20.83 -20.54
N TYR A 57 -15.99 21.11 -20.46
CA TYR A 57 -16.51 22.47 -20.32
C TYR A 57 -15.98 23.13 -19.04
N ALA A 58 -16.09 22.46 -17.89
CA ALA A 58 -15.58 22.97 -16.62
C ALA A 58 -14.06 23.22 -16.64
N LEU A 59 -13.29 22.32 -17.25
CA LEU A 59 -11.83 22.47 -17.37
C LEU A 59 -11.44 23.62 -18.31
N ARG A 60 -12.17 23.82 -19.42
CA ARG A 60 -11.95 24.94 -20.34
C ARG A 60 -12.24 26.29 -19.69
N GLU A 61 -13.24 26.38 -18.83
CA GLU A 61 -13.51 27.60 -18.04
C GLU A 61 -12.34 27.94 -17.10
N GLN A 62 -11.68 26.93 -16.52
CA GLN A 62 -10.60 27.14 -15.55
C GLN A 62 -9.22 27.32 -16.20
N LEU A 63 -8.91 26.55 -17.24
CA LEU A 63 -7.58 26.47 -17.86
C LEU A 63 -7.48 27.27 -19.17
N GLY A 64 -8.61 27.76 -19.68
CA GLY A 64 -8.73 28.49 -20.93
C GLY A 64 -9.36 27.67 -22.06
N PRO A 65 -9.93 28.34 -23.08
CA PRO A 65 -10.76 27.70 -24.11
C PRO A 65 -10.00 26.71 -25.01
N GLU A 66 -8.68 26.84 -25.11
CA GLU A 66 -7.81 25.95 -25.90
C GLU A 66 -7.47 24.64 -25.15
N ALA A 67 -7.81 24.54 -23.86
CA ALA A 67 -7.56 23.34 -23.09
C ALA A 67 -8.46 22.18 -23.57
N TYR A 68 -7.85 21.04 -23.87
CA TYR A 68 -8.54 19.83 -24.32
C TYR A 68 -9.50 20.08 -25.52
N PRO A 69 -8.98 20.41 -26.71
CA PRO A 69 -9.78 20.98 -27.79
C PRO A 69 -10.69 19.98 -28.54
N LYS A 70 -10.56 18.67 -28.28
CA LYS A 70 -11.40 17.65 -28.95
C LYS A 70 -12.77 17.57 -28.28
N LYS A 71 -13.76 17.08 -29.03
CA LYS A 71 -15.08 16.76 -28.47
C LYS A 71 -14.99 15.52 -27.57
N ALA A 72 -15.91 15.38 -26.63
CA ALA A 72 -15.95 14.22 -25.73
C ALA A 72 -15.90 12.89 -26.49
N GLN A 73 -16.71 12.73 -27.54
CA GLN A 73 -16.77 11.49 -28.30
C GLN A 73 -15.45 11.14 -29.01
N ASP A 74 -14.70 12.14 -29.49
CA ASP A 74 -13.38 11.93 -30.09
C ASP A 74 -12.38 11.44 -29.04
N TYR A 75 -12.41 12.00 -27.83
CA TYR A 75 -11.59 11.52 -26.71
C TYR A 75 -11.94 10.08 -26.32
N LEU A 76 -13.22 9.74 -26.21
CA LEU A 76 -13.63 8.37 -25.85
C LEU A 76 -13.20 7.35 -26.90
N ASN A 77 -13.32 7.70 -28.18
CA ASN A 77 -12.84 6.85 -29.28
C ASN A 77 -11.30 6.69 -29.23
N ASP A 78 -10.56 7.77 -28.98
CA ASP A 78 -9.11 7.70 -28.79
C ASP A 78 -8.73 6.81 -27.60
N TRP A 79 -9.44 6.92 -26.47
CA TRP A 79 -9.16 6.15 -25.26
C TRP A 79 -9.49 4.65 -25.45
N ALA A 80 -10.45 4.32 -26.31
CA ALA A 80 -10.79 2.95 -26.68
C ALA A 80 -9.95 2.40 -27.85
N ALA A 81 -9.17 3.24 -28.53
CA ALA A 81 -8.36 2.81 -29.66
C ALA A 81 -7.33 1.74 -29.23
N PRO A 82 -7.01 0.74 -30.07
CA PRO A 82 -6.13 -0.37 -29.70
C PRO A 82 -4.73 0.05 -29.22
N ASP A 83 -4.22 1.20 -29.67
CA ASP A 83 -2.92 1.70 -29.23
C ASP A 83 -2.98 2.27 -27.80
N LYS A 84 -4.12 2.81 -27.37
CA LYS A 84 -4.32 3.29 -25.99
C LYS A 84 -4.82 2.17 -25.10
N GLY A 85 -5.93 1.53 -25.49
CA GLY A 85 -6.56 0.44 -24.75
C GLY A 85 -6.97 0.84 -23.33
N TRP A 86 -7.34 2.10 -23.12
CA TRP A 86 -7.73 2.61 -21.80
C TRP A 86 -9.18 2.29 -21.48
N LEU A 87 -10.03 2.35 -22.50
CA LEU A 87 -11.41 1.89 -22.46
C LEU A 87 -11.62 0.71 -23.41
N ARG A 88 -12.67 -0.05 -23.17
CA ARG A 88 -13.18 -1.06 -24.10
C ARG A 88 -14.54 -0.61 -24.60
N LYS A 89 -14.66 -0.35 -25.91
CA LYS A 89 -15.93 -0.12 -26.59
C LYS A 89 -16.50 -1.45 -27.11
N PHE A 90 -17.78 -1.70 -26.84
CA PHE A 90 -18.50 -2.88 -27.34
C PHE A 90 -19.99 -2.55 -27.51
N TYR A 91 -20.73 -3.38 -28.23
CA TYR A 91 -22.17 -3.20 -28.41
C TYR A 91 -22.94 -4.14 -27.50
N LYS A 92 -23.99 -3.62 -26.87
CA LYS A 92 -24.87 -4.42 -26.04
C LYS A 92 -25.58 -5.47 -26.91
N PRO A 93 -25.59 -6.77 -26.51
CA PRO A 93 -26.14 -7.84 -27.33
C PRO A 93 -27.58 -7.56 -27.76
N GLY A 94 -27.87 -7.70 -29.05
CA GLY A 94 -29.21 -7.50 -29.61
C GLY A 94 -29.61 -6.03 -29.78
N THR A 95 -28.68 -5.09 -29.64
CA THR A 95 -28.92 -3.65 -29.87
C THR A 95 -27.74 -3.03 -30.60
N ASP A 96 -27.96 -1.88 -31.24
CA ASP A 96 -26.89 -1.03 -31.79
C ASP A 96 -26.38 0.00 -30.76
N GLU A 97 -26.66 -0.24 -29.47
CA GLU A 97 -26.25 0.63 -28.37
C GLU A 97 -24.79 0.34 -27.98
N ALA A 98 -23.90 1.29 -28.25
CA ALA A 98 -22.51 1.22 -27.84
C ALA A 98 -22.35 1.45 -26.34
N GLN A 99 -21.49 0.65 -25.72
CA GLN A 99 -21.15 0.69 -24.30
C GLN A 99 -19.63 0.73 -24.13
N PHE A 100 -19.22 1.32 -23.00
CA PHE A 100 -17.83 1.40 -22.59
C PHE A 100 -17.63 0.76 -21.21
N ASP A 101 -16.47 0.13 -21.06
CA ASP A 101 -15.95 -0.41 -19.80
C ASP A 101 -14.49 0.03 -19.62
N LEU A 102 -14.09 0.16 -18.36
CA LEU A 102 -12.73 0.48 -17.97
C LEU A 102 -11.83 -0.75 -18.14
N THR A 103 -10.67 -0.61 -18.79
CA THR A 103 -9.77 -1.77 -18.86
C THR A 103 -9.04 -2.00 -17.53
N PRO A 104 -8.70 -3.27 -17.19
CA PRO A 104 -7.96 -3.57 -15.96
C PRO A 104 -6.62 -2.84 -15.85
N ALA A 105 -5.99 -2.54 -16.99
CA ALA A 105 -4.74 -1.78 -17.01
C ALA A 105 -4.96 -0.32 -16.59
N THR A 106 -6.06 0.30 -17.02
CA THR A 106 -6.44 1.66 -16.60
C THR A 106 -6.82 1.70 -15.13
N GLU A 107 -7.59 0.72 -14.66
CA GLU A 107 -7.94 0.61 -13.23
C GLU A 107 -6.69 0.48 -12.36
N LYS A 108 -5.68 -0.31 -12.79
CA LYS A 108 -4.36 -0.36 -12.12
C LYS A 108 -3.65 1.00 -12.10
N ALA A 109 -3.69 1.76 -13.18
CA ALA A 109 -3.07 3.09 -13.24
C ALA A 109 -3.76 4.07 -12.27
N ILE A 110 -5.09 4.07 -12.26
CA ILE A 110 -5.90 4.92 -11.36
C ILE A 110 -5.67 4.51 -9.90
N ALA A 111 -5.68 3.21 -9.60
CA ALA A 111 -5.40 2.69 -8.26
C ALA A 111 -3.99 3.08 -7.79
N TRP A 112 -2.99 3.06 -8.68
CA TRP A 112 -1.64 3.55 -8.36
C TRP A 112 -1.62 5.07 -8.11
N LEU A 113 -2.31 5.87 -8.92
CA LEU A 113 -2.42 7.32 -8.69
C LEU A 113 -3.08 7.63 -7.34
N ALA A 114 -4.11 6.88 -6.94
CA ALA A 114 -4.75 6.99 -5.63
C ALA A 114 -3.82 6.62 -4.47
N GLN A 115 -2.72 5.89 -4.72
CA GLN A 115 -1.68 5.62 -3.72
C GLN A 115 -0.71 6.79 -3.56
N LEU A 116 -0.62 7.71 -4.53
CA LEU A 116 0.27 8.88 -4.45
C LEU A 116 -0.23 9.96 -3.50
N THR A 117 -1.54 9.99 -3.23
CA THR A 117 -2.11 10.83 -2.18
C THR A 117 -1.73 10.27 -0.81
N GLU A 118 -1.24 11.12 0.10
CA GLU A 118 -0.77 10.74 1.44
C GLU A 118 -1.79 9.81 2.13
N ARG A 119 -1.34 8.61 2.49
CA ARG A 119 -2.13 7.72 3.33
C ARG A 119 -1.97 8.19 4.77
N PRO A 120 -3.05 8.60 5.46
CA PRO A 120 -2.94 9.04 6.84
C PRO A 120 -2.56 7.90 7.79
N PHE A 121 -2.61 6.63 7.37
CA PHE A 121 -2.33 5.49 8.24
C PHE A 121 -1.65 4.33 7.49
N VAL A 122 -0.51 3.88 8.02
CA VAL A 122 0.23 2.68 7.56
C VAL A 122 0.12 1.62 8.67
N GLY A 123 -0.80 0.66 8.51
CA GLY A 123 -1.02 -0.42 9.48
C GLY A 123 0.02 -1.54 9.40
N THR A 124 1.29 -1.23 9.70
CA THR A 124 2.41 -2.19 9.62
C THR A 124 2.21 -3.41 10.52
N GLU A 125 1.64 -3.22 11.72
CA GLU A 125 1.32 -4.30 12.66
C GLU A 125 0.24 -5.23 12.11
N SER A 126 -0.87 -4.67 11.61
CA SER A 126 -1.99 -5.43 11.03
C SER A 126 -1.54 -6.27 9.83
N ARG A 127 -0.66 -5.73 8.98
CA ARG A 127 -0.09 -6.48 7.86
C ARG A 127 0.82 -7.62 8.32
N LEU A 128 1.66 -7.41 9.33
CA LEU A 128 2.49 -8.49 9.87
C LEU A 128 1.64 -9.59 10.52
N LEU A 129 0.64 -9.22 11.33
CA LEU A 129 -0.28 -10.19 11.92
C LEU A 129 -1.05 -10.98 10.85
N THR A 130 -1.44 -10.32 9.76
CA THR A 130 -2.08 -10.97 8.61
C THR A 130 -1.11 -11.94 7.91
N LEU A 131 0.15 -11.55 7.70
CA LEU A 131 1.19 -12.42 7.15
C LEU A 131 1.39 -13.68 8.00
N PHE A 132 1.43 -13.53 9.32
CA PHE A 132 1.51 -14.66 10.24
C PHE A 132 0.28 -15.54 10.17
N ALA A 133 -0.92 -14.96 10.22
CA ALA A 133 -2.17 -15.70 10.11
C ALA A 133 -2.27 -16.48 8.79
N LEU A 134 -1.81 -15.91 7.67
CA LEU A 134 -1.75 -16.60 6.38
C LEU A 134 -0.78 -17.79 6.42
N LEU A 135 0.42 -17.62 6.97
CA LEU A 135 1.36 -18.74 7.14
C LEU A 135 0.83 -19.81 8.10
N GLU A 136 0.12 -19.40 9.14
CA GLU A 136 -0.54 -20.27 10.12
C GLU A 136 -1.63 -21.11 9.46
N GLN A 137 -2.46 -20.49 8.62
CA GLN A 137 -3.49 -21.17 7.84
C GLN A 137 -2.89 -22.17 6.85
N ILE A 138 -1.80 -21.80 6.17
CA ILE A 138 -1.13 -22.69 5.22
C ILE A 138 -0.48 -23.86 5.97
N SER A 139 0.29 -23.60 7.02
CA SER A 139 0.97 -24.62 7.84
C SER A 139 -0.01 -25.57 8.54
N ALA A 140 -1.12 -25.05 9.10
CA ALA A 140 -2.13 -25.86 9.78
C ALA A 140 -2.81 -26.86 8.83
N GLY A 141 -2.92 -26.51 7.55
CA GLY A 141 -3.42 -27.39 6.48
C GLY A 141 -2.41 -28.42 5.97
N THR A 142 -1.13 -28.37 6.39
CA THR A 142 -0.02 -29.16 5.80
C THR A 142 0.93 -29.85 6.80
N GLU A 143 0.75 -29.69 8.13
CA GLU A 143 1.66 -30.22 9.17
C GLU A 143 1.53 -31.73 9.46
N ALA A 144 2.68 -32.42 9.61
CA ALA A 144 2.78 -33.89 9.73
C ALA A 144 3.51 -34.41 11.00
N ASP A 145 4.12 -33.56 11.87
CA ASP A 145 4.79 -33.98 13.12
C ASP A 145 3.81 -34.11 14.32
N PRO A 146 3.62 -35.30 14.93
CA PRO A 146 2.61 -35.54 15.95
C PRO A 146 2.74 -34.75 17.27
N ILE A 147 3.94 -34.44 17.78
CA ILE A 147 4.09 -33.89 19.15
C ILE A 147 3.86 -32.37 19.16
N LYS A 148 4.47 -31.65 18.20
CA LYS A 148 4.19 -30.22 17.96
C LYS A 148 2.74 -30.04 17.51
N ARG A 149 2.23 -30.96 16.68
CA ARG A 149 0.80 -31.01 16.33
C ARG A 149 -0.07 -31.16 17.57
N VAL A 150 0.25 -31.97 18.60
CA VAL A 150 -0.63 -32.14 19.79
C VAL A 150 -0.82 -30.86 20.63
N ALA A 151 0.21 -30.03 20.82
CA ALA A 151 0.07 -28.79 21.59
C ALA A 151 -0.74 -27.73 20.82
N ASP A 152 -0.43 -27.57 19.53
CA ASP A 152 -1.23 -26.78 18.59
C ASP A 152 -2.65 -27.31 18.47
N LEU A 153 -2.84 -28.62 18.44
CA LEU A 153 -4.12 -29.31 18.35
C LEU A 153 -4.99 -29.04 19.57
N ARG A 154 -4.44 -28.74 20.75
CA ARG A 154 -5.26 -28.40 21.93
C ARG A 154 -5.83 -27.01 21.84
N GLN A 155 -5.06 -26.03 21.37
CA GLN A 155 -5.54 -24.66 21.16
C GLN A 155 -6.44 -24.58 19.91
N LYS A 156 -6.10 -25.35 18.88
CA LYS A 156 -6.92 -25.54 17.69
C LYS A 156 -8.17 -26.36 18.00
N ARG A 157 -8.17 -27.30 18.96
CA ARG A 157 -9.37 -28.06 19.38
C ARG A 157 -10.48 -27.12 19.79
N ASP A 158 -10.17 -26.14 20.62
CA ASP A 158 -11.20 -25.22 21.12
C ASP A 158 -11.77 -24.33 19.99
N ALA A 159 -10.95 -23.96 19.00
CA ALA A 159 -11.39 -23.26 17.79
C ALA A 159 -12.11 -24.19 16.79
N LEU A 160 -11.67 -25.44 16.69
CA LEU A 160 -12.22 -26.50 15.86
C LEU A 160 -13.55 -26.99 16.43
N ASP A 161 -13.81 -26.97 17.73
CA ASP A 161 -15.11 -27.35 18.28
C ASP A 161 -16.21 -26.39 17.77
N ALA A 162 -15.87 -25.11 17.59
CA ALA A 162 -16.73 -24.10 16.97
C ALA A 162 -16.83 -24.24 15.43
N GLU A 163 -15.84 -24.83 14.79
CA GLU A 163 -15.83 -25.13 13.35
C GLU A 163 -16.50 -26.48 13.05
N ILE A 164 -16.35 -27.49 13.91
CA ILE A 164 -17.02 -28.79 13.91
C ILE A 164 -18.53 -28.58 14.03
N ALA A 165 -18.98 -27.63 14.85
CA ALA A 165 -20.38 -27.22 14.87
C ALA A 165 -20.88 -26.71 13.48
N ARG A 166 -20.02 -26.07 12.69
CA ARG A 166 -20.32 -25.62 11.31
C ARG A 166 -20.19 -26.75 10.29
N VAL A 167 -19.20 -27.62 10.43
CA VAL A 167 -18.97 -28.82 9.62
C VAL A 167 -20.06 -29.87 9.79
N LEU A 168 -20.53 -30.10 11.02
CA LEU A 168 -21.66 -30.99 11.33
C LEU A 168 -22.98 -30.44 10.78
N ALA A 169 -23.05 -29.12 10.54
CA ALA A 169 -24.11 -28.50 9.75
C ALA A 169 -23.89 -28.63 8.23
N GLY A 170 -22.77 -29.23 7.78
CA GLY A 170 -22.53 -29.67 6.41
C GLY A 170 -21.37 -28.99 5.66
N ASP A 171 -20.51 -28.19 6.31
CA ASP A 171 -19.54 -27.32 5.62
C ASP A 171 -18.06 -27.63 5.99
N VAL A 172 -17.30 -28.31 5.10
CA VAL A 172 -15.85 -28.63 5.28
C VAL A 172 -15.00 -27.96 4.19
N PRO A 173 -14.30 -26.86 4.47
CA PRO A 173 -13.42 -26.22 3.49
C PRO A 173 -11.96 -26.67 3.66
N LEU A 174 -11.47 -27.55 2.77
CA LEU A 174 -10.03 -27.75 2.57
C LEU A 174 -9.51 -26.74 1.53
N LEU A 175 -8.24 -26.33 1.68
CA LEU A 175 -7.59 -25.52 0.66
C LEU A 175 -7.14 -26.42 -0.49
N ASP A 176 -7.66 -26.19 -1.68
CA ASP A 176 -7.14 -26.78 -2.91
C ASP A 176 -5.85 -26.06 -3.37
N ASP A 177 -5.20 -26.61 -4.38
CA ASP A 177 -3.97 -26.04 -4.95
C ASP A 177 -4.13 -24.57 -5.39
N THR A 178 -5.33 -24.19 -5.85
CA THR A 178 -5.64 -22.82 -6.27
C THR A 178 -5.65 -21.89 -5.05
N ALA A 179 -6.34 -22.31 -3.99
CA ALA A 179 -6.47 -21.60 -2.74
C ALA A 179 -5.12 -21.47 -1.98
N VAL A 180 -4.23 -22.46 -2.12
CA VAL A 180 -2.85 -22.38 -1.60
C VAL A 180 -2.01 -21.38 -2.40
N LYS A 181 -2.09 -21.43 -3.74
CA LYS A 181 -1.35 -20.50 -4.61
C LYS A 181 -1.78 -19.05 -4.40
N ASP A 182 -3.08 -18.81 -4.29
CA ASP A 182 -3.65 -17.47 -4.07
C ASP A 182 -3.16 -16.87 -2.74
N ARG A 183 -3.29 -17.62 -1.64
CA ARG A 183 -2.77 -17.19 -0.32
C ARG A 183 -1.26 -16.98 -0.31
N PHE A 184 -0.50 -17.82 -0.99
CA PHE A 184 0.94 -17.66 -1.08
C PHE A 184 1.35 -16.42 -1.89
N GLN A 185 0.64 -16.13 -2.99
CA GLN A 185 0.84 -14.90 -3.76
C GLN A 185 0.47 -13.65 -2.94
N GLN A 186 -0.62 -13.71 -2.17
CA GLN A 186 -0.99 -12.67 -1.22
C GLN A 186 0.10 -12.44 -0.17
N PHE A 187 0.65 -13.52 0.41
CA PHE A 187 1.79 -13.44 1.32
C PHE A 187 2.99 -12.73 0.67
N GLN A 188 3.36 -13.13 -0.55
CA GLN A 188 4.48 -12.49 -1.27
C GLN A 188 4.26 -11.00 -1.50
N GLN A 189 3.05 -10.60 -1.86
CA GLN A 189 2.71 -9.19 -2.08
C GLN A 189 2.83 -8.40 -0.78
N LEU A 190 2.18 -8.86 0.29
CA LEU A 190 2.21 -8.21 1.61
C LEU A 190 3.63 -8.14 2.18
N ALA A 191 4.44 -9.17 1.97
CA ALA A 191 5.83 -9.21 2.43
C ALA A 191 6.71 -8.15 1.77
N ARG A 192 6.48 -7.86 0.47
CA ARG A 192 7.17 -6.79 -0.26
C ARG A 192 6.65 -5.41 0.12
N GLU A 193 5.34 -5.27 0.31
CA GLU A 193 4.74 -4.01 0.74
C GLU A 193 5.24 -3.59 2.11
N LEU A 194 5.41 -4.54 3.04
CA LEU A 194 5.95 -4.25 4.37
C LEU A 194 7.35 -3.62 4.29
N LEU A 195 8.19 -4.04 3.34
CA LEU A 195 9.50 -3.39 3.09
C LEU A 195 9.36 -1.93 2.62
N ALA A 196 8.35 -1.63 1.81
CA ALA A 196 8.05 -0.27 1.38
C ALA A 196 7.50 0.57 2.55
N ASP A 197 6.66 -0.01 3.40
CA ASP A 197 6.10 0.65 4.58
C ASP A 197 7.22 1.18 5.52
N PHE A 198 8.35 0.46 5.68
CA PHE A 198 9.50 0.96 6.45
C PHE A 198 10.10 2.26 5.88
N ARG A 199 10.20 2.35 4.54
CA ARG A 199 10.71 3.55 3.85
C ARG A 199 9.73 4.70 3.96
N GLU A 200 8.43 4.40 3.95
CA GLU A 200 7.38 5.38 4.14
C GLU A 200 7.40 5.94 5.58
N VAL A 201 7.55 5.09 6.59
CA VAL A 201 7.74 5.52 7.99
C VAL A 201 8.97 6.43 8.11
N GLU A 202 10.10 6.03 7.54
CA GLU A 202 11.31 6.85 7.54
C GLU A 202 11.09 8.21 6.86
N HIS A 203 10.42 8.24 5.70
CA HIS A 203 10.10 9.46 4.99
C HIS A 203 9.21 10.39 5.83
N ASN A 204 8.15 9.84 6.45
CA ASN A 204 7.22 10.58 7.29
C ASN A 204 7.95 11.22 8.49
N PHE A 205 8.88 10.49 9.13
CA PHE A 205 9.70 11.05 10.20
C PHE A 205 10.62 12.19 9.73
N ARG A 206 11.21 12.08 8.53
CA ARG A 206 12.03 13.17 7.95
C ARG A 206 11.21 14.41 7.63
N GLN A 207 10.00 14.22 7.07
CA GLN A 207 9.08 15.34 6.78
C GLN A 207 8.68 16.07 8.05
N LEU A 208 8.36 15.31 9.10
CA LEU A 208 8.05 15.89 10.38
C LEU A 208 9.26 16.61 11.01
N ASP A 209 10.45 16.00 11.05
CA ASP A 209 11.66 16.67 11.55
C ASP A 209 11.88 18.02 10.85
N ARG A 210 11.67 18.06 9.52
CA ARG A 210 11.71 19.30 8.74
C ARG A 210 10.64 20.31 9.17
N LYS A 211 9.37 19.89 9.30
CA LYS A 211 8.27 20.77 9.76
C LYS A 211 8.55 21.35 11.14
N VAL A 212 9.06 20.55 12.07
CA VAL A 212 9.42 21.01 13.41
C VAL A 212 10.57 22.03 13.35
N ARG A 213 11.60 21.80 12.53
CA ARG A 213 12.69 22.78 12.35
C ARG A 213 12.22 24.09 11.73
N GLU A 214 11.33 24.03 10.74
CA GLU A 214 10.72 25.22 10.12
C GLU A 214 9.92 26.01 11.17
N LYS A 215 9.10 25.33 11.99
CA LYS A 215 8.39 25.94 13.12
C LYS A 215 9.32 26.58 14.13
N ILE A 216 10.39 25.87 14.53
CA ILE A 216 11.41 26.44 15.43
C ILE A 216 11.97 27.70 14.79
N ALA A 217 12.48 27.65 13.57
CA ALA A 217 13.10 28.80 12.90
C ALA A 217 12.19 30.05 12.86
N LEU A 218 10.88 29.86 12.65
CA LEU A 218 9.89 30.94 12.58
C LEU A 218 9.30 31.35 13.95
N TRP A 219 9.70 30.69 15.04
CA TRP A 219 9.15 30.95 16.37
C TRP A 219 9.63 32.27 16.96
N GLU A 220 8.72 33.08 17.49
CA GLU A 220 9.00 34.37 18.15
C GLU A 220 8.63 34.38 19.66
N GLY A 221 8.08 33.27 20.18
CA GLY A 221 7.61 33.15 21.57
C GLY A 221 8.68 32.65 22.56
N SER A 222 8.27 32.32 23.79
CA SER A 222 9.18 31.82 24.84
C SER A 222 9.55 30.35 24.66
N LYS A 223 10.72 29.94 25.17
CA LYS A 223 11.20 28.54 25.17
C LYS A 223 10.21 27.55 25.80
N GLY A 224 9.52 27.95 26.87
CA GLY A 224 8.53 27.10 27.55
C GLY A 224 7.36 26.78 26.63
N ALA A 225 6.80 27.79 25.98
CA ALA A 225 5.71 27.62 25.01
C ALA A 225 6.14 26.84 23.76
N LEU A 226 7.38 27.04 23.27
CA LEU A 226 7.95 26.26 22.17
C LEU A 226 8.14 24.79 22.54
N LEU A 227 8.63 24.52 23.76
CA LEU A 227 8.79 23.16 24.27
C LEU A 227 7.43 22.49 24.47
N ASP A 228 6.42 23.19 24.98
CA ASP A 228 5.07 22.63 25.13
C ASP A 228 4.43 22.32 23.78
N GLU A 229 4.60 23.18 22.76
CA GLU A 229 4.08 22.95 21.40
C GLU A 229 4.84 21.82 20.68
N ILE A 230 6.18 21.78 20.78
CA ILE A 230 7.00 20.75 20.13
C ILE A 230 6.97 19.42 20.89
N MET A 231 6.91 19.41 22.22
CA MET A 231 6.74 18.17 22.98
C MET A 231 5.35 17.59 22.77
N GLY A 232 4.31 18.44 22.67
CA GLY A 232 2.99 18.03 22.22
C GLY A 232 3.03 17.37 20.83
N GLU A 233 3.80 17.91 19.88
CA GLU A 233 3.99 17.29 18.56
C GLU A 233 4.87 16.04 18.59
N ARG A 234 5.91 16.00 19.42
CA ARG A 234 6.83 14.86 19.60
C ARG A 234 6.14 13.64 20.20
N ASP A 235 5.36 13.87 21.25
CA ASP A 235 4.49 12.86 21.84
C ASP A 235 3.40 12.49 20.83
N ALA A 236 2.91 13.43 20.00
CA ALA A 236 1.97 13.11 18.92
C ALA A 236 2.54 12.23 17.79
N ILE A 237 3.85 11.99 17.67
CA ILE A 237 4.44 11.03 16.69
C ILE A 237 4.87 9.73 17.37
N GLY A 238 5.42 9.81 18.59
CA GLY A 238 5.70 8.63 19.40
C GLY A 238 4.43 7.88 19.78
N ASP A 239 3.35 8.63 20.02
CA ASP A 239 1.99 8.17 20.30
C ASP A 239 1.05 8.35 19.09
N SER A 240 1.57 8.73 17.92
CA SER A 240 0.77 8.58 16.69
C SER A 240 0.42 7.12 16.51
N ASP A 241 -0.70 6.84 15.84
CA ASP A 241 -1.10 5.47 15.55
C ASP A 241 0.00 4.72 14.75
N GLN A 242 0.83 5.45 13.98
CA GLN A 242 1.94 4.91 13.20
C GLN A 242 3.16 4.59 14.06
N GLY A 243 3.54 5.47 15.00
CA GLY A 243 4.65 5.23 15.93
C GLY A 243 4.36 4.07 16.89
N ARG A 244 3.10 3.97 17.35
CA ARG A 244 2.61 2.84 18.16
C ARG A 244 2.57 1.54 17.38
N SER A 245 1.99 1.53 16.17
CA SER A 245 1.99 0.36 15.27
C SER A 245 3.40 -0.10 14.93
N PHE A 246 4.32 0.83 14.63
CA PHE A 246 5.71 0.49 14.33
C PHE A 246 6.46 -0.10 15.55
N ARG A 247 6.23 0.44 16.75
CA ARG A 247 6.85 -0.08 17.98
C ARG A 247 6.35 -1.48 18.32
N ALA A 248 5.03 -1.70 18.29
CA ALA A 248 4.44 -3.01 18.52
C ALA A 248 4.96 -4.05 17.49
N PHE A 249 5.05 -3.64 16.22
CA PHE A 249 5.67 -4.41 15.16
C PHE A 249 7.14 -4.73 15.42
N TRP A 250 7.94 -3.76 15.87
CA TRP A 250 9.36 -3.93 16.15
C TRP A 250 9.60 -4.87 17.34
N ASP A 251 8.83 -4.70 18.41
CA ASP A 251 8.86 -5.56 19.59
C ASP A 251 8.49 -7.01 19.22
N PHE A 252 7.55 -7.18 18.30
CA PHE A 252 7.22 -8.46 17.71
C PHE A 252 8.40 -9.05 16.93
N LEU A 253 9.00 -8.29 16.00
CA LEU A 253 10.12 -8.76 15.19
C LEU A 253 11.32 -9.14 16.05
N MET A 254 11.56 -8.47 17.16
CA MET A 254 12.68 -8.75 18.07
C MET A 254 12.51 -10.04 18.88
N SER A 255 11.34 -10.69 18.84
CA SER A 255 11.13 -11.96 19.52
C SER A 255 11.78 -13.11 18.75
N SER A 256 12.90 -13.63 19.28
CA SER A 256 13.62 -14.79 18.68
C SER A 256 12.71 -16.00 18.49
N ARG A 257 11.82 -16.28 19.45
CA ARG A 257 10.82 -17.36 19.34
C ARG A 257 9.90 -17.19 18.11
N ARG A 258 9.43 -15.96 17.84
CA ARG A 258 8.55 -15.68 16.70
C ARG A 258 9.30 -15.74 15.37
N GLN A 259 10.58 -15.36 15.35
CA GLN A 259 11.43 -15.47 14.16
C GLN A 259 11.70 -16.95 13.80
N GLU A 260 11.97 -17.80 14.80
CA GLU A 260 12.14 -19.24 14.61
C GLU A 260 10.86 -19.87 14.07
N GLU A 261 9.71 -19.58 14.69
CA GLU A 261 8.40 -20.08 14.26
C GLU A 261 8.06 -19.63 12.82
N LEU A 262 8.35 -18.38 12.47
CA LEU A 262 8.19 -17.86 11.12
C LEU A 262 9.09 -18.60 10.11
N SER A 263 10.33 -18.86 10.48
CA SER A 263 11.29 -19.57 9.63
C SER A 263 10.87 -21.01 9.39
N GLU A 264 10.44 -21.72 10.44
CA GLU A 264 9.91 -23.09 10.33
C GLU A 264 8.70 -23.14 9.38
N ARG A 265 7.75 -22.20 9.53
CA ARG A 265 6.56 -22.14 8.67
C ARG A 265 6.89 -21.79 7.23
N LEU A 266 7.81 -20.85 6.99
CA LEU A 266 8.27 -20.52 5.64
C LEU A 266 8.90 -21.73 4.96
N ASP A 267 9.73 -22.48 5.68
CA ASP A 267 10.36 -23.69 5.16
C ASP A 267 9.32 -24.75 4.77
N GLN A 268 8.29 -24.95 5.60
CA GLN A 268 7.17 -25.84 5.29
C GLN A 268 6.39 -25.39 4.05
N VAL A 269 5.98 -24.12 4.00
CA VAL A 269 5.17 -23.57 2.90
C VAL A 269 5.93 -23.59 1.58
N LEU A 270 7.22 -23.24 1.60
CA LEU A 270 8.07 -23.25 0.40
C LEU A 270 8.34 -24.67 -0.13
N ALA A 271 8.20 -25.69 0.71
CA ALA A 271 8.33 -27.08 0.30
C ALA A 271 7.05 -27.66 -0.35
N LEU A 272 5.90 -26.96 -0.27
CA LEU A 272 4.64 -27.45 -0.83
C LEU A 272 4.70 -27.54 -2.36
N PRO A 273 4.28 -28.66 -2.99
CA PRO A 273 4.33 -28.81 -4.44
C PRO A 273 3.62 -27.68 -5.22
N ALA A 274 2.46 -27.24 -4.73
CA ALA A 274 1.70 -26.13 -5.32
C ALA A 274 2.48 -24.80 -5.30
N VAL A 275 3.28 -24.57 -4.25
CA VAL A 275 4.14 -23.39 -4.08
C VAL A 275 5.43 -23.52 -4.89
N VAL A 276 6.07 -24.69 -4.88
CA VAL A 276 7.26 -24.98 -5.71
C VAL A 276 6.96 -24.76 -7.19
N ALA A 277 5.75 -25.11 -7.66
CA ALA A 277 5.30 -24.87 -9.03
C ALA A 277 5.26 -23.38 -9.40
N LEU A 278 5.07 -22.47 -8.43
CA LEU A 278 5.13 -21.01 -8.63
C LEU A 278 6.56 -20.48 -8.75
N LYS A 279 7.59 -21.30 -8.49
CA LYS A 279 9.02 -20.93 -8.53
C LYS A 279 9.32 -19.66 -7.70
N PRO A 280 9.05 -19.68 -6.38
CA PRO A 280 9.25 -18.52 -5.52
C PRO A 280 10.71 -18.07 -5.50
N GLU A 281 10.91 -16.77 -5.33
CA GLU A 281 12.26 -16.21 -5.21
C GLU A 281 12.99 -16.81 -3.98
N PRO A 282 14.25 -17.27 -4.11
CA PRO A 282 14.99 -17.86 -3.00
C PRO A 282 15.14 -16.95 -1.77
N ARG A 283 15.11 -15.62 -1.99
CA ARG A 283 15.20 -14.61 -0.93
C ARG A 283 13.99 -14.62 0.01
N LEU A 284 12.82 -15.07 -0.44
CA LEU A 284 11.60 -15.09 0.36
C LEU A 284 11.73 -15.96 1.62
N ARG A 285 12.58 -17.00 1.57
CA ARG A 285 12.91 -17.85 2.73
C ARG A 285 13.52 -17.06 3.89
N ARG A 286 14.15 -15.93 3.59
CA ARG A 286 14.87 -15.07 4.55
C ARG A 286 14.24 -13.68 4.68
N VAL A 287 12.98 -13.52 4.25
CA VAL A 287 12.31 -12.21 4.19
C VAL A 287 12.24 -11.50 5.55
N HIS A 288 12.20 -12.25 6.64
CA HIS A 288 12.21 -11.70 8.00
C HIS A 288 13.55 -11.05 8.38
N HIS A 289 14.68 -11.52 7.82
CA HIS A 289 15.95 -10.84 7.98
C HIS A 289 15.96 -9.50 7.24
N ASP A 290 15.37 -9.44 6.05
CA ASP A 290 15.23 -8.19 5.30
C ASP A 290 14.35 -7.18 6.07
N TRP A 291 13.28 -7.66 6.74
CA TRP A 291 12.45 -6.82 7.62
C TRP A 291 13.20 -6.33 8.87
N LEU A 292 14.03 -7.17 9.49
CA LEU A 292 14.85 -6.79 10.64
C LEU A 292 15.87 -5.73 10.26
N GLU A 293 16.56 -5.91 9.13
CA GLU A 293 17.53 -4.93 8.62
C GLU A 293 16.85 -3.59 8.29
N ALA A 294 15.71 -3.63 7.58
CA ALA A 294 14.94 -2.44 7.25
C ALA A 294 14.44 -1.71 8.51
N GLY A 295 13.89 -2.44 9.48
CA GLY A 295 13.42 -1.85 10.73
C GLY A 295 14.55 -1.30 11.60
N GLU A 296 15.72 -1.95 11.63
CA GLU A 296 16.88 -1.44 12.37
C GLU A 296 17.38 -0.13 11.76
N HIS A 297 17.41 -0.06 10.42
CA HIS A 297 17.74 1.15 9.70
C HIS A 297 16.76 2.29 10.04
N THR A 298 15.45 2.05 9.95
CA THR A 298 14.42 3.03 10.32
C THR A 298 14.58 3.50 11.77
N GLN A 299 14.80 2.59 12.73
CA GLN A 299 15.01 2.94 14.15
C GLN A 299 16.24 3.82 14.35
N ARG A 300 17.36 3.50 13.71
CA ARG A 300 18.58 4.33 13.77
C ARG A 300 18.34 5.72 13.19
N THR A 301 17.67 5.83 12.04
CA THR A 301 17.33 7.13 11.44
C THR A 301 16.44 7.96 12.38
N VAL A 302 15.38 7.36 12.94
CA VAL A 302 14.48 8.05 13.87
C VAL A 302 15.21 8.51 15.13
N ALA A 303 16.10 7.68 15.69
CA ALA A 303 16.90 8.04 16.85
C ALA A 303 17.87 9.19 16.56
N GLN A 304 18.51 9.19 15.39
CA GLN A 304 19.41 10.27 14.96
C GLN A 304 18.67 11.60 14.78
N LEU A 305 17.52 11.58 14.09
CA LEU A 305 16.69 12.78 13.89
C LEU A 305 16.23 13.35 15.25
N SER A 306 15.79 12.48 16.15
CA SER A 306 15.39 12.87 17.52
C SER A 306 16.54 13.50 18.31
N GLN A 307 17.76 12.98 18.19
CA GLN A 307 18.94 13.54 18.85
C GLN A 307 19.35 14.90 18.27
N GLN A 308 19.30 15.05 16.94
CA GLN A 308 19.62 16.30 16.26
C GLN A 308 18.63 17.41 16.62
N LEU A 309 17.34 17.08 16.69
CA LEU A 309 16.30 18.02 17.10
C LEU A 309 16.56 18.53 18.53
N ARG A 310 16.89 17.63 19.47
CA ARG A 310 17.24 18.00 20.85
C ARG A 310 18.43 18.95 20.88
N ARG A 311 19.51 18.65 20.17
CA ARG A 311 20.70 19.53 20.08
C ARG A 311 20.35 20.91 19.52
N PHE A 312 19.54 20.96 18.46
CA PHE A 312 19.13 22.22 17.84
C PHE A 312 18.29 23.10 18.78
N LEU A 313 17.40 22.50 19.56
CA LEU A 313 16.64 23.20 20.61
C LEU A 313 17.55 23.75 21.72
N ASP A 314 18.56 22.97 22.12
CA ASP A 314 19.54 23.37 23.14
C ASP A 314 20.44 24.54 22.63
N ASP A 315 20.91 24.48 21.39
CA ASP A 315 21.77 25.50 20.77
C ASP A 315 21.04 26.85 20.60
N ARG A 316 19.77 26.84 20.18
CA ARG A 316 18.97 28.07 20.08
C ARG A 316 18.74 28.70 21.45
N ALA A 317 18.44 27.87 22.46
CA ALA A 317 18.26 28.36 23.83
C ALA A 317 19.54 29.01 24.39
N PHE A 318 20.71 28.50 24.00
CA PHE A 318 21.99 29.11 24.36
C PHE A 318 22.18 30.49 23.70
N LEU A 319 21.80 30.66 22.43
CA LEU A 319 21.85 31.94 21.72
C LEU A 319 20.89 32.99 22.30
N GLU A 320 19.66 32.61 22.65
CA GLU A 320 18.68 33.51 23.30
C GLU A 320 19.16 33.99 24.68
N ASN A 321 19.78 33.11 25.47
CA ASN A 321 20.34 33.48 26.78
C ASN A 321 21.52 34.44 26.68
N ARG A 322 22.37 34.32 25.64
CA ARG A 322 23.46 35.29 25.39
C ARG A 322 22.94 36.66 24.96
N LEU A 323 21.90 36.71 24.13
CA LEU A 323 21.30 37.97 23.67
C LEU A 323 20.53 38.71 24.77
N ARG A 324 20.05 38.00 25.81
CA ARG A 324 19.41 38.62 26.99
C ARG A 324 20.38 39.07 28.09
N GLN A 325 21.64 38.63 28.05
CA GLN A 325 22.66 38.95 29.06
C GLN A 325 23.75 39.92 28.57
N GLY A 326 23.71 40.34 27.30
CA GLY A 326 24.58 41.39 26.74
C GLY A 326 23.79 42.67 26.48
#